data_AF-A0A2E2MD69-F1
#
_entry.id   AF-A0A2E2MD69-F1
#
_cell.length_a   1.000
_cell.length_b   1.000
_cell.length_c   1.000
_cell.angle_alpha   90.00
_cell.angle_beta   90.00
_cell.angle_gamma   90.00
#
_symmetry.space_group_name_H-M   'P 1'
#
loop_
_entity.id
_entity.type
_entity.pdbx_description
1 polymer ?
#
loop_
_entity_poly.entity_id
_entity_poly.type
_entity_poly.pdbx_seq_one_letter_code
_entity_poly.pdbx_strand_id
1 'polypeptide(L)'
;MNQRMKLPPAVQRQLDAAAAQRGQSPVPPSLHRRPVETGAKRPPDPPETPLGERVEECAGLDHSDTDNGKRLRIHFGRDLLVVSQSKSKAPFYTAWTGTHWDTDNGGPRSLGIAQEVGDLIHLETDLILPSEDEAAAMDEAKAQFGKDWPLLDGDDLTKSQKSTLKQAGEARKAWMKRIEHRHAHALQTKNLARMSAMLACSAVYIMRDPDEFNADPMVFATPGYTIRFRKEIEEADGRAFARAAVDVEDGHRRSDMITQCLPVDYDPAADCPTWRAFTERMLPDEAVRRMVQIAFGLGLVGIPLQKLFFHYGSGANGKSVAMETICRVLGDLSVTLPATSFIGESNRGGAASPDIARLYGRRFLRVKELPQGEDLKEELVKEVTGGEALTARDLHQGYFDFLPLFVAHMSGNGFPRITGLDNGIWRRMTVVHWPVQLKTEEIRDFEDVLAGFEPEYSGILNWLIEGVCIYLEEGLIIPEAVARATQEYRDEMDPTANFCAACVAASPGGKLAAKDFYHAYVSWTIDQGGKPISLTRFGLIMKKKYERDDGRTNFYRDIALDNVPRSAADPGPPPEHWGDIPDI
;
A
#
# COMPACT_ATOMS: atom_id res chain seq x y z
N MET A 1 -0.84 -50.45 28.34
CA MET A 1 -0.52 -51.57 27.41
C MET A 1 -1.39 -51.39 26.17
N ASN A 2 -0.98 -50.54 25.23
CA ASN A 2 -1.74 -50.28 23.99
C ASN A 2 -0.93 -50.81 22.79
N GLN A 3 -1.39 -51.93 22.24
CA GLN A 3 -0.91 -52.46 20.97
C GLN A 3 -1.25 -51.44 19.86
N ARG A 4 -0.22 -50.77 19.32
CA ARG A 4 -0.35 -50.01 18.07
C ARG A 4 -0.66 -51.01 16.95
N MET A 5 -1.81 -50.87 16.30
CA MET A 5 -2.10 -51.57 15.03
C MET A 5 -0.96 -51.29 14.05
N LYS A 6 -0.30 -52.35 13.57
CA LYS A 6 0.67 -52.24 12.47
C LYS A 6 -0.11 -51.98 11.19
N LEU A 7 0.19 -50.85 10.54
CA LEU A 7 -0.36 -50.53 9.22
C LEU A 7 0.04 -51.63 8.21
N PRO A 8 -0.83 -51.98 7.26
CA PRO A 8 -0.51 -52.93 6.21
C PRO A 8 0.74 -52.51 5.43
N PRO A 9 1.64 -53.44 5.05
CA PRO A 9 2.92 -53.11 4.40
C PRO A 9 2.79 -52.25 3.13
N ALA A 10 1.68 -52.39 2.39
CA ALA A 10 1.41 -51.58 1.21
C ALA A 10 1.13 -50.11 1.56
N VAL A 11 0.44 -49.86 2.67
CA VAL A 11 0.14 -48.51 3.18
C VAL A 11 1.40 -47.87 3.76
N GLN A 12 2.21 -48.65 4.48
CA GLN A 12 3.51 -48.18 4.97
C GLN A 12 4.43 -47.79 3.81
N ARG A 13 4.49 -48.59 2.72
CA ARG A 13 5.26 -48.24 1.52
C ARG A 13 4.76 -46.98 0.81
N GLN A 14 3.45 -46.73 0.78
CA GLN A 14 2.91 -45.49 0.22
C GLN A 14 3.24 -44.28 1.09
N LEU A 15 3.21 -44.42 2.41
CA LEU A 15 3.63 -43.37 3.34
C LEU A 15 5.14 -43.11 3.26
N ASP A 16 5.96 -44.15 3.15
CA ASP A 16 7.41 -44.04 3.00
C ASP A 16 7.78 -43.44 1.63
N ALA A 17 7.05 -43.78 0.55
CA ALA A 17 7.21 -43.16 -0.76
C ALA A 17 6.77 -41.69 -0.78
N ALA A 18 5.68 -41.34 -0.08
CA ALA A 18 5.24 -39.95 0.10
C ALA A 18 6.22 -39.15 0.97
N ALA A 19 6.86 -39.78 1.96
CA ALA A 19 7.91 -39.16 2.78
C ALA A 19 9.22 -38.98 1.97
N ALA A 20 9.58 -39.93 1.11
CA ALA A 20 10.72 -39.82 0.20
C ALA A 20 10.54 -38.71 -0.85
N GLN A 21 9.30 -38.46 -1.32
CA GLN A 21 8.99 -37.30 -2.18
C GLN A 21 9.01 -35.96 -1.43
N ARG A 22 8.70 -35.94 -0.12
CA ARG A 22 8.84 -34.74 0.73
C ARG A 22 10.31 -34.41 1.04
N GLY A 23 11.20 -35.39 1.03
CA GLY A 23 12.65 -35.21 1.23
C GLY A 23 13.41 -34.66 0.01
N GLN A 24 12.76 -34.51 -1.15
CA GLN A 24 13.36 -34.02 -2.39
C GLN A 24 12.58 -32.85 -3.02
N SER A 25 11.66 -32.21 -2.29
CA SER A 25 11.23 -30.88 -2.70
C SER A 25 12.40 -29.93 -2.46
N PRO A 26 12.83 -29.12 -3.46
CA PRO A 26 13.72 -28.01 -3.16
C PRO A 26 13.06 -27.23 -2.04
N VAL A 27 13.78 -27.04 -0.93
CA VAL A 27 13.40 -26.06 0.07
C VAL A 27 13.09 -24.80 -0.73
N PRO A 28 11.84 -24.29 -0.74
CA PRO A 28 11.57 -23.01 -1.39
C PRO A 28 12.61 -22.07 -0.82
N PRO A 29 13.35 -21.31 -1.65
CA PRO A 29 14.40 -20.44 -1.14
C PRO A 29 13.77 -19.71 0.02
N SER A 30 14.31 -19.96 1.21
CA SER A 30 13.94 -19.19 2.39
C SER A 30 13.89 -17.75 1.91
N LEU A 31 12.79 -17.05 2.14
CA LEU A 31 12.74 -15.59 2.07
C LEU A 31 13.64 -15.02 3.18
N HIS A 32 14.87 -15.53 3.31
CA HIS A 32 15.99 -14.78 3.81
C HIS A 32 16.17 -13.66 2.80
N ARG A 33 15.52 -12.54 3.11
CA ARG A 33 15.95 -11.20 2.76
C ARG A 33 17.47 -11.26 2.56
N ARG A 34 17.95 -10.90 1.36
CA ARG A 34 19.17 -10.10 1.36
C ARG A 34 18.89 -8.98 2.37
N PRO A 35 19.75 -8.73 3.36
CA PRO A 35 19.58 -7.55 4.19
C PRO A 35 19.39 -6.39 3.23
N VAL A 36 18.18 -5.82 3.23
CA VAL A 36 17.94 -4.57 2.54
C VAL A 36 18.88 -3.63 3.26
N GLU A 37 19.94 -3.17 2.60
CA GLU A 37 20.72 -2.04 3.08
C GLU A 37 19.77 -0.84 3.09
N THR A 38 18.94 -0.76 4.14
CA THR A 38 18.02 0.34 4.37
C THR A 38 18.87 1.57 4.62
N GLY A 39 18.73 2.58 3.77
CA GLY A 39 19.44 3.85 3.94
C GLY A 39 20.75 4.01 3.16
N ALA A 40 21.20 3.05 2.34
CA ALA A 40 22.33 3.33 1.44
C ALA A 40 21.87 4.22 0.28
N LYS A 41 22.61 5.32 0.01
CA LYS A 41 22.36 6.19 -1.13
C LYS A 41 22.53 5.42 -2.43
N ARG A 42 21.49 5.35 -3.26
CA ARG A 42 21.60 4.76 -4.61
C ARG A 42 22.48 5.66 -5.50
N PRO A 43 23.33 5.09 -6.36
CA PRO A 43 24.11 5.89 -7.31
C PRO A 43 23.17 6.67 -8.24
N PRO A 44 23.64 7.81 -8.81
CA PRO A 44 22.83 8.57 -9.76
C PRO A 44 22.50 7.72 -10.99
N ASP A 45 21.35 8.03 -11.60
CA ASP A 45 20.98 7.47 -12.89
C ASP A 45 22.10 7.75 -13.93
N PRO A 46 22.49 6.77 -14.77
CA PRO A 46 23.52 6.99 -15.79
C PRO A 46 23.10 8.12 -16.76
N PRO A 47 24.02 8.86 -17.39
CA PRO A 47 23.66 9.91 -18.34
C PRO A 47 22.83 9.36 -19.51
N GLU A 48 21.99 10.19 -20.10
CA GLU A 48 21.20 9.82 -21.29
C GLU A 48 22.07 9.91 -22.55
N THR A 49 21.96 8.91 -23.42
CA THR A 49 22.59 8.95 -24.74
C THR A 49 22.00 10.10 -25.56
N PRO A 50 22.84 10.96 -26.19
CA PRO A 50 22.36 12.07 -27.00
C PRO A 50 21.34 11.63 -28.06
N LEU A 51 20.36 12.50 -28.37
CA LEU A 51 19.30 12.17 -29.32
C LEU A 51 19.85 11.75 -30.69
N GLY A 52 20.87 12.44 -31.20
CA GLY A 52 21.49 12.13 -32.49
C GLY A 52 22.05 10.71 -32.56
N GLU A 53 22.79 10.28 -31.52
CA GLU A 53 23.34 8.92 -31.43
C GLU A 53 22.24 7.87 -31.36
N ARG A 54 21.16 8.14 -30.62
CA ARG A 54 19.99 7.23 -30.56
C ARG A 54 19.28 7.11 -31.91
N VAL A 55 19.09 8.22 -32.63
CA VAL A 55 18.47 8.22 -33.96
C VAL A 55 19.35 7.47 -34.96
N GLU A 56 20.67 7.63 -34.86
CA GLU A 56 21.64 6.91 -35.70
C GLU A 56 21.62 5.39 -35.45
N GLU A 57 21.58 4.96 -34.18
CA GLU A 57 21.40 3.56 -33.83
C GLU A 57 20.08 3.00 -34.39
N CYS A 58 18.99 3.76 -34.25
CA CYS A 58 17.67 3.36 -34.72
C CYS A 58 17.54 3.32 -36.25
N ALA A 59 18.29 4.13 -37.00
CA ALA A 59 18.22 4.16 -38.47
C ALA A 59 18.63 2.82 -39.11
N GLY A 60 19.48 2.03 -38.44
CA GLY A 60 19.89 0.69 -38.88
C GLY A 60 18.84 -0.42 -38.65
N LEU A 61 17.77 -0.15 -37.90
CA LEU A 61 16.74 -1.13 -37.57
C LEU A 61 15.70 -1.27 -38.69
N ASP A 62 15.09 -2.44 -38.81
CA ASP A 62 14.07 -2.76 -39.82
C ASP A 62 12.68 -2.16 -39.49
N HIS A 63 11.68 -2.39 -40.35
CA HIS A 63 10.32 -1.86 -40.23
C HIS A 63 9.34 -2.81 -39.50
N SER A 64 9.85 -3.77 -38.72
CA SER A 64 9.03 -4.71 -37.95
C SER A 64 8.54 -4.10 -36.64
N ASP A 65 7.46 -4.68 -36.09
CA ASP A 65 6.96 -4.30 -34.76
C ASP A 65 7.98 -4.62 -33.65
N THR A 66 8.84 -5.62 -33.87
CA THR A 66 9.93 -6.00 -32.95
C THR A 66 10.99 -4.91 -32.88
N ASP A 67 11.41 -4.40 -34.04
CA ASP A 67 12.41 -3.32 -34.12
C ASP A 67 11.83 -1.97 -33.75
N ASN A 68 10.55 -1.71 -34.02
CA ASN A 68 9.83 -0.60 -33.37
C ASN A 68 9.88 -0.75 -31.84
N GLY A 69 9.71 -1.95 -31.30
CA GLY A 69 9.88 -2.24 -29.88
C GLY A 69 11.30 -1.94 -29.37
N LYS A 70 12.34 -2.10 -30.19
CA LYS A 70 13.72 -1.68 -29.87
C LYS A 70 13.86 -0.16 -29.90
N ARG A 71 13.32 0.52 -30.91
CA ARG A 71 13.29 1.99 -31.01
C ARG A 71 12.66 2.62 -29.77
N LEU A 72 11.51 2.09 -29.34
CA LEU A 72 10.83 2.53 -28.13
C LEU A 72 11.75 2.43 -26.91
N ARG A 73 12.54 1.36 -26.77
CA ARG A 73 13.45 1.21 -25.63
C ARG A 73 14.69 2.09 -25.73
N ILE A 74 15.26 2.27 -26.92
CA ILE A 74 16.40 3.15 -27.15
C ILE A 74 16.02 4.59 -26.79
N HIS A 75 14.84 5.04 -27.21
CA HIS A 75 14.38 6.40 -26.93
C HIS A 75 13.80 6.58 -25.53
N PHE A 76 12.96 5.65 -25.07
CA PHE A 76 12.12 5.85 -23.89
C PHE A 76 12.18 4.71 -22.86
N GLY A 77 13.06 3.72 -23.03
CA GLY A 77 13.14 2.56 -22.13
C GLY A 77 13.54 2.90 -20.69
N ARG A 78 14.00 4.13 -20.45
CA ARG A 78 14.27 4.67 -19.12
C ARG A 78 13.03 5.27 -18.45
N ASP A 79 12.03 5.67 -19.23
CA ASP A 79 10.81 6.34 -18.76
C ASP A 79 9.59 5.44 -18.80
N LEU A 80 9.79 4.18 -19.18
CA LEU A 80 8.72 3.22 -19.34
C LEU A 80 9.14 1.88 -18.74
N LEU A 81 8.32 1.35 -17.84
CA LEU A 81 8.48 0.03 -17.24
C LEU A 81 7.17 -0.76 -17.30
N VAL A 82 7.27 -2.05 -17.07
CA VAL A 82 6.13 -2.95 -16.89
C VAL A 82 6.25 -3.60 -15.51
N VAL A 83 5.21 -3.46 -14.69
CA VAL A 83 5.09 -4.22 -13.45
C VAL A 83 4.71 -5.65 -13.82
N SER A 84 5.51 -6.63 -13.38
CA SER A 84 5.23 -8.03 -13.65
C SER A 84 3.96 -8.48 -12.92
N GLN A 85 3.11 -9.24 -13.60
CA GLN A 85 1.86 -9.75 -13.03
C GLN A 85 1.66 -11.21 -13.44
N SER A 86 1.35 -12.06 -12.47
CA SER A 86 1.06 -13.46 -12.76
C SER A 86 -0.27 -13.59 -13.54
N LYS A 87 -0.24 -14.35 -14.65
CA LYS A 87 -1.43 -14.67 -15.47
C LYS A 87 -2.18 -13.46 -16.04
N SER A 88 -1.55 -12.28 -16.11
CA SER A 88 -2.16 -11.11 -16.73
C SER A 88 -2.23 -11.26 -18.26
N LYS A 89 -3.31 -10.75 -18.85
CA LYS A 89 -3.53 -10.78 -20.31
C LYS A 89 -2.92 -9.58 -21.03
N ALA A 90 -2.50 -8.56 -20.29
CA ALA A 90 -1.92 -7.33 -20.82
C ALA A 90 -0.78 -6.86 -19.90
N PRO A 91 0.29 -6.24 -20.43
CA PRO A 91 1.33 -5.66 -19.60
C PRO A 91 0.78 -4.50 -18.75
N PHE A 92 1.12 -4.47 -17.46
CA PHE A 92 0.78 -3.36 -16.57
C PHE A 92 1.89 -2.30 -16.65
N TYR A 93 1.75 -1.37 -17.60
CA TYR A 93 2.73 -0.31 -17.81
C TYR A 93 2.73 0.70 -16.67
N THR A 94 3.90 1.25 -16.38
CA THR A 94 4.12 2.44 -15.56
C THR A 94 5.07 3.37 -16.28
N ALA A 95 4.86 4.68 -16.14
CA ALA A 95 5.63 5.70 -16.84
C ALA A 95 6.23 6.70 -15.85
N TRP A 96 7.46 7.12 -16.11
CA TRP A 96 8.12 8.16 -15.34
C TRP A 96 7.48 9.52 -15.59
N THR A 97 7.14 10.25 -14.53
CA THR A 97 6.49 11.57 -14.62
C THR A 97 7.45 12.74 -14.57
N GLY A 98 8.74 12.48 -14.30
CA GLY A 98 9.70 13.49 -13.87
C GLY A 98 10.01 13.41 -12.37
N THR A 99 9.06 12.94 -11.55
CA THR A 99 9.23 12.83 -10.09
C THR A 99 9.05 11.41 -9.54
N HIS A 100 8.14 10.63 -10.12
CA HIS A 100 7.83 9.27 -9.67
C HIS A 100 7.34 8.40 -10.84
N TRP A 101 7.20 7.10 -10.60
CA TRP A 101 6.60 6.13 -11.51
C TRP A 101 5.09 6.11 -11.33
N ASP A 102 4.35 6.63 -12.32
CA ASP A 102 2.89 6.63 -12.32
C ASP A 102 2.37 5.25 -12.72
N THR A 103 1.88 4.50 -11.74
CA THR A 103 1.27 3.18 -11.93
C THR A 103 -0.21 3.26 -12.29
N ASP A 104 -0.89 4.35 -11.89
CA ASP A 104 -2.34 4.48 -12.01
C ASP A 104 -2.74 4.86 -13.45
N ASN A 105 -1.88 5.62 -14.16
CA ASN A 105 -2.10 6.07 -15.55
C ASN A 105 -1.07 5.53 -16.55
N GLY A 106 -0.28 4.53 -16.17
CA GLY A 106 0.83 4.04 -17.00
C GLY A 106 0.40 3.47 -18.36
N GLY A 107 -0.79 2.86 -18.45
CA GLY A 107 -1.36 2.39 -19.72
C GLY A 107 -1.55 3.52 -20.75
N PRO A 108 -2.41 4.52 -20.49
CA PRO A 108 -2.58 5.68 -21.37
C PRO A 108 -1.27 6.43 -21.65
N ARG A 109 -0.39 6.61 -20.65
CA ARG A 109 0.90 7.27 -20.83
C ARG A 109 1.83 6.51 -21.78
N SER A 110 1.88 5.18 -21.66
CA SER A 110 2.69 4.33 -22.55
C SER A 110 2.29 4.45 -24.01
N LEU A 111 0.99 4.62 -24.30
CA LEU A 111 0.48 4.87 -25.64
C LEU A 111 0.90 6.24 -26.17
N GLY A 112 0.88 7.27 -25.32
CA GLY A 112 1.39 8.60 -25.67
C GLY A 112 2.88 8.55 -26.05
N ILE A 113 3.71 7.90 -25.23
CA ILE A 113 5.14 7.71 -25.50
C ILE A 113 5.35 6.92 -26.81
N ALA A 114 4.57 5.86 -27.02
CA ALA A 114 4.64 5.07 -28.25
C ALA A 114 4.31 5.90 -29.52
N GLN A 115 3.45 6.91 -29.41
CA GLN A 115 3.10 7.78 -30.53
C GLN A 115 4.30 8.63 -30.99
N GLU A 116 5.13 9.08 -30.04
CA GLU A 116 6.31 9.92 -30.32
C GLU A 116 7.39 9.20 -31.12
N VAL A 117 7.47 7.87 -31.02
CA VAL A 117 8.43 7.06 -31.81
C VAL A 117 8.25 7.30 -33.30
N GLY A 118 7.03 7.53 -33.78
CA GLY A 118 6.79 7.85 -35.19
C GLY A 118 7.46 9.15 -35.64
N ASP A 119 7.53 10.16 -34.77
CA ASP A 119 8.26 11.41 -35.08
C ASP A 119 9.77 11.21 -35.06
N LEU A 120 10.28 10.35 -34.17
CA LEU A 120 11.70 10.00 -34.11
C LEU A 120 12.16 9.19 -35.33
N ILE A 121 11.32 8.28 -35.84
CA ILE A 121 11.57 7.55 -37.10
C ILE A 121 11.66 8.52 -38.28
N HIS A 122 10.95 9.65 -38.23
CA HIS A 122 11.05 10.66 -39.28
C HIS A 122 12.46 11.26 -39.34
N LEU A 123 13.13 11.47 -38.20
CA LEU A 123 14.50 11.97 -38.16
C LEU A 123 15.51 10.98 -38.78
N GLU A 124 15.20 9.68 -38.77
CA GLU A 124 16.03 8.65 -39.39
C GLU A 124 16.16 8.84 -40.92
N THR A 125 15.25 9.57 -41.58
CA THR A 125 15.30 9.75 -43.04
C THR A 125 16.52 10.53 -43.50
N ASP A 126 16.99 11.46 -42.67
CA ASP A 126 18.18 12.27 -42.96
C ASP A 126 19.47 11.43 -42.94
N LEU A 127 19.41 10.25 -42.31
CA LEU A 127 20.51 9.29 -42.21
C LEU A 127 20.47 8.23 -43.32
N ILE A 128 19.42 8.19 -44.13
CA ILE A 128 19.35 7.31 -45.30
C ILE A 128 20.18 7.94 -46.42
N LEU A 129 21.45 7.54 -46.51
CA LEU A 129 22.36 7.97 -47.55
C LEU A 129 22.28 7.08 -48.80
N PRO A 130 22.68 7.59 -49.98
CA PRO A 130 22.90 6.74 -51.14
C PRO A 130 24.03 5.74 -50.86
N SER A 131 23.97 4.54 -51.47
CA SER A 131 25.12 3.63 -51.44
C SER A 131 26.32 4.23 -52.18
N GLU A 132 27.51 3.68 -51.97
CA GLU A 132 28.71 4.13 -52.69
C GLU A 132 28.52 4.11 -54.22
N ASP A 133 27.93 3.05 -54.75
CA ASP A 133 27.64 2.91 -56.18
C ASP A 133 26.59 3.93 -56.67
N GLU A 134 25.54 4.17 -55.88
CA GLU A 134 24.51 5.15 -56.21
C GLU A 134 25.06 6.57 -56.19
N ALA A 135 25.89 6.90 -55.19
CA ALA A 135 26.56 8.18 -55.07
C ALA A 135 27.52 8.40 -56.24
N ALA A 136 28.32 7.39 -56.60
CA ALA A 136 29.24 7.45 -57.73
C ALA A 136 28.50 7.71 -59.07
N ALA A 137 27.39 7.00 -59.32
CA ALA A 137 26.59 7.20 -60.52
C ALA A 137 26.00 8.62 -60.59
N MET A 138 25.53 9.16 -59.47
CA MET A 138 24.99 10.53 -59.39
C MET A 138 26.08 11.60 -59.53
N ASP A 139 27.26 11.37 -58.95
CA ASP A 139 28.40 12.29 -59.05
C ASP A 139 28.99 12.30 -60.47
N GLU A 140 29.03 11.17 -61.17
CA GLU A 140 29.42 11.10 -62.59
C GLU A 140 28.46 11.92 -63.47
N ALA A 141 27.14 11.75 -63.29
CA ALA A 141 26.15 12.55 -64.01
C ALA A 141 26.26 14.04 -63.68
N LYS A 142 26.49 14.41 -62.42
CA LYS A 142 26.68 15.79 -62.00
C LYS A 142 27.97 16.40 -62.58
N ALA A 143 29.04 15.62 -62.69
CA ALA A 143 30.28 16.06 -63.32
C ALA A 143 30.10 16.28 -64.84
N GLN A 144 29.31 15.44 -65.50
CA GLN A 144 29.10 15.51 -66.95
C GLN A 144 28.06 16.56 -67.37
N PHE A 145 27.00 16.77 -66.57
CA PHE A 145 25.84 17.58 -66.95
C PHE A 145 25.57 18.76 -66.01
N GLY A 146 26.36 18.94 -64.95
CA GLY A 146 26.14 19.97 -63.94
C GLY A 146 25.04 19.61 -62.94
N LYS A 147 24.64 20.59 -62.11
CA LYS A 147 23.68 20.38 -61.01
C LYS A 147 22.25 20.08 -61.49
N ASP A 148 21.92 20.51 -62.70
CA ASP A 148 20.57 20.39 -63.28
C ASP A 148 20.36 19.06 -64.02
N TRP A 149 21.33 18.13 -63.94
CA TRP A 149 21.23 16.79 -64.53
C TRP A 149 19.89 16.07 -64.23
N PRO A 150 19.25 16.19 -63.05
CA PRO A 150 17.99 15.51 -62.79
C PRO A 150 16.80 16.02 -63.63
N LEU A 151 16.94 17.16 -64.31
CA LEU A 151 15.89 17.80 -65.12
C LEU A 151 16.05 17.56 -66.63
N LEU A 152 17.12 16.91 -67.07
CA LEU A 152 17.38 16.67 -68.49
C LEU A 152 16.48 15.55 -69.04
N ASP A 153 15.88 15.80 -70.21
CA ASP A 153 15.04 14.85 -70.97
C ASP A 153 15.87 13.94 -71.91
N GLY A 154 17.09 14.36 -72.22
CA GLY A 154 18.12 13.54 -72.85
C GLY A 154 17.99 13.41 -74.36
N ASP A 155 17.13 14.19 -75.02
CA ASP A 155 16.85 14.05 -76.46
C ASP A 155 18.10 14.26 -77.32
N ASP A 156 18.92 15.27 -77.01
CA ASP A 156 20.15 15.64 -77.74
C ASP A 156 21.44 14.92 -77.26
N LEU A 157 21.33 13.90 -76.41
CA LEU A 157 22.48 13.22 -75.81
C LEU A 157 22.99 12.03 -76.62
N THR A 158 24.31 11.80 -76.58
CA THR A 158 24.95 10.59 -77.14
C THR A 158 24.50 9.33 -76.38
N LYS A 159 24.67 8.16 -77.00
CA LYS A 159 24.32 6.87 -76.36
C LYS A 159 25.01 6.66 -75.01
N SER A 160 26.27 7.10 -74.88
CA SER A 160 27.02 7.02 -73.62
C SER A 160 26.43 7.95 -72.57
N GLN A 161 26.17 9.21 -72.93
CA GLN A 161 25.55 10.20 -72.04
C GLN A 161 24.15 9.79 -71.58
N LYS A 162 23.33 9.23 -72.49
CA LYS A 162 22.02 8.63 -72.17
C LYS A 162 22.14 7.49 -71.16
N SER A 163 23.19 6.68 -71.24
CA SER A 163 23.45 5.60 -70.29
C SER A 163 23.80 6.13 -68.90
N THR A 164 24.72 7.10 -68.80
CA THR A 164 25.10 7.74 -67.52
C THR A 164 23.89 8.42 -66.87
N LEU A 165 23.11 9.19 -67.64
CA LEU A 165 21.89 9.85 -67.14
C LEU A 165 20.85 8.83 -66.63
N LYS A 166 20.67 7.72 -67.35
CA LYS A 166 19.76 6.65 -66.95
C LYS A 166 20.19 5.98 -65.65
N GLN A 167 21.47 5.61 -65.52
CA GLN A 167 22.01 4.96 -64.32
C GLN A 167 21.89 5.87 -63.10
N ALA A 168 22.27 7.15 -63.23
CA ALA A 168 22.11 8.13 -62.17
C ALA A 168 20.64 8.36 -61.78
N GLY A 169 19.74 8.41 -62.77
CA GLY A 169 18.29 8.51 -62.54
C GLY A 169 17.72 7.30 -61.80
N GLU A 170 18.13 6.08 -62.17
CA GLU A 170 17.76 4.84 -61.48
C GLU A 170 18.30 4.81 -60.04
N ALA A 171 19.56 5.19 -59.84
CA ALA A 171 20.19 5.32 -58.51
C ALA A 171 19.46 6.33 -57.62
N ARG A 172 19.22 7.55 -58.11
CA ARG A 172 18.48 8.59 -57.39
C ARG A 172 17.07 8.13 -57.04
N LYS A 173 16.38 7.47 -57.97
CA LYS A 173 15.03 6.94 -57.74
C LYS A 173 15.02 5.84 -56.68
N ALA A 174 15.99 4.93 -56.72
CA ALA A 174 16.13 3.87 -55.72
C ALA A 174 16.38 4.43 -54.32
N TRP A 175 17.29 5.41 -54.20
CA TRP A 175 17.57 6.10 -52.94
C TRP A 175 16.36 6.86 -52.40
N MET A 176 15.70 7.70 -53.21
CA MET A 176 14.50 8.44 -52.82
C MET A 176 13.36 7.51 -52.39
N LYS A 177 13.22 6.34 -53.03
CA LYS A 177 12.22 5.34 -52.66
C LYS A 177 12.47 4.76 -51.26
N ARG A 178 13.74 4.61 -50.82
CA ARG A 178 14.05 4.18 -49.45
C ARG A 178 13.66 5.25 -48.42
N ILE A 179 13.93 6.52 -48.72
CA ILE A 179 13.50 7.66 -47.90
C ILE A 179 11.97 7.70 -47.78
N GLU A 180 11.25 7.61 -48.91
CA GLU A 180 9.79 7.59 -48.93
C GLU A 180 9.22 6.40 -48.14
N HIS A 181 9.84 5.22 -48.26
CA HIS A 181 9.43 4.04 -47.50
C HIS A 181 9.61 4.24 -45.99
N ARG A 182 10.70 4.90 -45.55
CA ARG A 182 10.93 5.25 -44.14
C ARG A 182 9.93 6.30 -43.65
N HIS A 183 9.64 7.35 -44.42
CA HIS A 183 8.57 8.30 -44.09
C HIS A 183 7.20 7.63 -43.95
N ALA A 184 6.86 6.70 -44.85
CA ALA A 184 5.62 5.95 -44.76
C ALA A 184 5.58 5.08 -43.49
N HIS A 185 6.69 4.45 -43.11
CA HIS A 185 6.81 3.68 -41.87
C HIS A 185 6.64 4.56 -40.61
N ALA A 186 7.24 5.76 -40.60
CA ALA A 186 7.08 6.75 -39.54
C ALA A 186 5.59 7.10 -39.31
N LEU A 187 4.85 7.39 -40.38
CA LEU A 187 3.42 7.68 -40.33
C LEU A 187 2.59 6.47 -39.86
N GLN A 188 2.90 5.28 -40.38
CA GLN A 188 2.16 4.05 -40.03
C GLN A 188 2.38 3.62 -38.57
N THR A 189 3.55 3.92 -38.00
CA THR A 189 3.88 3.57 -36.61
C THR A 189 2.95 4.24 -35.59
N LYS A 190 2.38 5.41 -35.94
CA LYS A 190 1.43 6.14 -35.09
C LYS A 190 0.02 5.52 -35.05
N ASN A 191 -0.24 4.47 -35.83
CA ASN A 191 -1.52 3.75 -35.78
C ASN A 191 -1.62 2.90 -34.50
N LEU A 192 -2.80 2.86 -33.87
CA LEU A 192 -3.02 2.17 -32.58
C LEU A 192 -2.57 0.70 -32.57
N ALA A 193 -2.81 -0.04 -33.67
CA ALA A 193 -2.38 -1.43 -33.78
C ALA A 193 -0.85 -1.57 -33.75
N ARG A 194 -0.12 -0.66 -34.39
CA ARG A 194 1.36 -0.64 -34.42
C ARG A 194 1.94 -0.17 -33.09
N MET A 195 1.35 0.85 -32.48
CA MET A 195 1.74 1.31 -31.13
C MET A 195 1.56 0.19 -30.10
N SER A 196 0.40 -0.49 -30.11
CA SER A 196 0.13 -1.63 -29.22
C SER A 196 1.10 -2.78 -29.45
N ALA A 197 1.42 -3.11 -30.71
CA ALA A 197 2.36 -4.18 -31.05
C ALA A 197 3.79 -3.84 -30.60
N MET A 198 4.24 -2.60 -30.84
CA MET A 198 5.54 -2.09 -30.41
C MET A 198 5.70 -2.15 -28.89
N LEU A 199 4.68 -1.69 -28.15
CA LEU A 199 4.62 -1.80 -26.70
C LEU A 199 4.76 -3.27 -26.29
N ALA A 200 3.91 -4.16 -26.80
CA ALA A 200 3.96 -5.59 -26.48
C ALA A 200 5.35 -6.22 -26.74
N CYS A 201 6.01 -5.87 -27.84
CA CYS A 201 7.37 -6.33 -28.16
C CYS A 201 8.45 -5.77 -27.20
N SER A 202 8.19 -4.62 -26.56
CA SER A 202 9.11 -4.00 -25.60
C SER A 202 8.96 -4.55 -24.17
N ALA A 203 7.75 -4.97 -23.79
CA ALA A 203 7.34 -5.25 -22.41
C ALA A 203 8.29 -6.18 -21.64
N VAL A 204 8.73 -7.27 -22.26
CA VAL A 204 9.60 -8.29 -21.63
C VAL A 204 10.98 -7.77 -21.22
N TYR A 205 11.46 -6.69 -21.84
CA TYR A 205 12.79 -6.13 -21.59
C TYR A 205 12.79 -5.03 -20.51
N ILE A 206 11.62 -4.46 -20.24
CA ILE A 206 11.41 -3.36 -19.27
C ILE A 206 10.54 -3.82 -18.09
N MET A 207 10.41 -5.13 -17.93
CA MET A 207 9.65 -5.73 -16.84
C MET A 207 10.43 -5.66 -15.52
N ARG A 208 9.71 -5.37 -14.44
CA ARG A 208 10.21 -5.30 -13.06
C ARG A 208 9.30 -6.06 -12.12
N ASP A 209 9.89 -6.61 -11.07
CA ASP A 209 9.14 -7.24 -10.00
C ASP A 209 8.35 -6.17 -9.20
N PRO A 210 7.10 -6.42 -8.80
CA PRO A 210 6.33 -5.50 -7.97
C PRO A 210 7.08 -5.02 -6.72
N ASP A 211 7.87 -5.90 -6.09
CA ASP A 211 8.62 -5.59 -4.86
C ASP A 211 9.81 -4.63 -5.11
N GLU A 212 10.17 -4.38 -6.37
CA GLU A 212 11.17 -3.34 -6.72
C GLU A 212 10.60 -1.93 -6.57
N PHE A 213 9.29 -1.76 -6.70
CA PHE A 213 8.59 -0.48 -6.54
C PHE A 213 8.38 -0.15 -5.06
N ASN A 214 8.75 1.06 -4.67
CA ASN A 214 8.79 1.49 -3.26
C ASN A 214 9.59 0.54 -2.35
N ALA A 215 10.61 -0.12 -2.90
CA ALA A 215 11.43 -1.10 -2.17
C ALA A 215 12.09 -0.55 -0.90
N ASP A 216 12.37 0.76 -0.87
CA ASP A 216 12.81 1.44 0.35
C ASP A 216 11.62 2.10 1.07
N PRO A 217 11.15 1.52 2.19
CA PRO A 217 10.02 2.06 2.93
C PRO A 217 10.35 3.38 3.62
N MET A 218 11.62 3.79 3.70
CA MET A 218 12.08 4.97 4.42
C MET A 218 12.22 6.21 3.51
N VAL A 219 11.76 6.13 2.26
CA VAL A 219 11.93 7.19 1.26
C VAL A 219 10.58 7.66 0.75
N PHE A 220 10.38 8.96 0.60
CA PHE A 220 9.23 9.53 -0.10
C PHE A 220 9.65 10.71 -0.98
N ALA A 221 8.82 11.05 -1.97
CA ALA A 221 9.05 12.16 -2.88
C ALA A 221 8.09 13.32 -2.62
N THR A 222 8.58 14.54 -2.77
CA THR A 222 7.83 15.80 -2.88
C THR A 222 8.06 16.38 -4.28
N PRO A 223 7.41 17.48 -4.73
CA PRO A 223 7.60 17.95 -6.11
C PRO A 223 9.04 18.31 -6.49
N GLY A 224 9.87 18.74 -5.53
CA GLY A 224 11.25 19.16 -5.76
C GLY A 224 12.32 18.27 -5.12
N TYR A 225 11.96 17.39 -4.18
CA TYR A 225 12.94 16.67 -3.35
C TYR A 225 12.56 15.22 -3.10
N THR A 226 13.57 14.36 -3.05
CA THR A 226 13.48 13.01 -2.50
C THR A 226 14.02 13.02 -1.07
N ILE A 227 13.20 12.61 -0.11
CA ILE A 227 13.52 12.63 1.32
C ILE A 227 13.67 11.21 1.83
N ARG A 228 14.76 10.93 2.54
CA ARG A 228 15.13 9.61 3.06
C ARG A 228 15.43 9.67 4.55
N PHE A 229 14.80 8.78 5.31
CA PHE A 229 15.08 8.60 6.73
C PHE A 229 16.10 7.49 6.96
N ARG A 230 17.02 7.71 7.90
CA ARG A 230 17.96 6.70 8.40
C ARG A 230 17.94 6.69 9.93
N LYS A 231 18.12 5.51 10.49
CA LYS A 231 18.34 5.32 11.92
C LYS A 231 19.80 4.97 12.12
N GLU A 232 20.55 5.90 12.69
CA GLU A 232 21.95 5.72 13.04
C GLU A 232 22.03 5.29 14.51
N ILE A 233 22.99 4.41 14.83
CA ILE A 233 23.28 4.02 16.21
C ILE A 233 24.60 4.68 16.58
N GLU A 234 24.53 5.60 17.54
CA GLU A 234 25.70 6.26 18.11
C GLU A 234 26.03 5.65 19.47
N GLU A 235 27.31 5.51 19.80
CA GLU A 235 27.78 5.08 21.12
C GLU A 235 28.43 6.26 21.85
N ALA A 236 27.89 6.60 23.03
CA ALA A 236 28.52 7.54 23.96
C ALA A 236 28.46 6.97 25.38
N ASP A 237 29.55 7.16 26.15
CA ASP A 237 29.66 6.72 27.54
C ASP A 237 29.29 5.24 27.77
N GLY A 238 29.59 4.37 26.80
CA GLY A 238 29.30 2.93 26.85
C GLY A 238 27.81 2.58 26.67
N ARG A 239 26.98 3.51 26.18
CA ARG A 239 25.57 3.29 25.84
C ARG A 239 25.32 3.60 24.37
N ALA A 240 24.62 2.70 23.69
CA ALA A 240 24.13 2.92 22.34
C ALA A 240 22.79 3.69 22.39
N PHE A 241 22.67 4.75 21.62
CA PHE A 241 21.42 5.48 21.41
C PHE A 241 21.12 5.61 19.92
N ALA A 242 19.84 5.63 19.58
CA ALA A 242 19.39 5.81 18.21
C ALA A 242 19.27 7.30 17.90
N ARG A 243 19.75 7.69 16.72
CA ARG A 243 19.60 9.04 16.17
C ARG A 243 18.91 8.97 14.82
N ALA A 244 17.94 9.85 14.59
CA ALA A 244 17.34 10.01 13.28
C ALA A 244 18.23 10.88 12.39
N ALA A 245 18.44 10.45 11.15
CA ALA A 245 19.05 11.26 10.10
C ALA A 245 18.05 11.39 8.94
N VAL A 246 17.97 12.60 8.37
CA VAL A 246 17.11 12.91 7.23
C VAL A 246 18.00 13.41 6.10
N ASP A 247 18.12 12.62 5.04
CA ASP A 247 18.80 13.05 3.83
C ASP A 247 17.77 13.65 2.87
N VAL A 248 18.04 14.86 2.41
CA VAL A 248 17.22 15.57 1.42
C VAL A 248 18.03 15.70 0.15
N GLU A 249 17.46 15.26 -0.97
CA GLU A 249 18.11 15.27 -2.27
C GLU A 249 17.27 16.04 -3.29
N ASP A 250 17.90 16.95 -4.00
CA ASP A 250 17.27 17.71 -5.08
C ASP A 250 16.83 16.77 -6.23
N GLY A 251 15.57 16.92 -6.63
CA GLY A 251 14.96 16.14 -7.69
C GLY A 251 14.78 14.66 -7.35
N HIS A 252 14.74 13.85 -8.40
CA HIS A 252 14.31 12.45 -8.32
C HIS A 252 15.12 11.55 -9.23
N ARG A 253 15.38 10.34 -8.77
CA ARG A 253 16.00 9.28 -9.58
C ARG A 253 14.99 8.21 -9.92
N ARG A 254 14.99 7.76 -11.18
CA ARG A 254 14.19 6.62 -11.63
C ARG A 254 14.54 5.38 -10.85
N SER A 255 15.84 5.23 -10.53
CA SER A 255 16.36 4.12 -9.74
C SER A 255 15.77 4.04 -8.35
N ASP A 256 15.16 5.08 -7.78
CA ASP A 256 14.53 5.02 -6.45
C ASP A 256 13.19 4.27 -6.49
N MET A 257 12.62 4.06 -7.68
CA MET A 257 11.41 3.25 -7.92
C MET A 257 10.20 3.69 -7.08
N ILE A 258 10.15 4.97 -6.72
CA ILE A 258 9.07 5.60 -5.98
C ILE A 258 7.85 5.72 -6.91
N THR A 259 6.66 5.33 -6.43
CA THR A 259 5.42 5.41 -7.23
C THR A 259 4.45 6.48 -6.77
N GLN A 260 4.79 7.24 -5.72
CA GLN A 260 3.96 8.33 -5.21
C GLN A 260 4.80 9.59 -4.93
N CYS A 261 4.21 10.75 -5.19
CA CYS A 261 4.76 12.04 -4.85
C CYS A 261 3.74 12.78 -4.00
N LEU A 262 4.18 13.38 -2.88
CA LEU A 262 3.32 14.29 -2.12
C LEU A 262 2.97 15.52 -2.98
N PRO A 263 1.78 16.11 -2.81
CA PRO A 263 1.38 17.33 -3.49
C PRO A 263 1.95 18.61 -2.84
N VAL A 264 2.76 18.48 -1.79
CA VAL A 264 3.26 19.57 -0.95
C VAL A 264 4.76 19.74 -1.15
N ASP A 265 5.20 20.97 -1.37
CA ASP A 265 6.62 21.32 -1.44
C ASP A 265 7.29 21.21 -0.07
N TYR A 266 8.51 20.67 -0.05
CA TYR A 266 9.35 20.67 1.13
C TYR A 266 10.06 22.03 1.26
N ASP A 267 9.80 22.73 2.36
CA ASP A 267 10.55 23.91 2.79
C ASP A 267 11.07 23.66 4.22
N PRO A 268 12.38 23.48 4.43
CA PRO A 268 12.94 23.19 5.76
C PRO A 268 12.74 24.33 6.78
N ALA A 269 12.44 25.56 6.33
CA ALA A 269 12.20 26.70 7.19
C ALA A 269 10.71 26.94 7.48
N ALA A 270 9.80 26.23 6.82
CA ALA A 270 8.37 26.39 7.01
C ALA A 270 7.93 25.93 8.40
N ASP A 271 7.04 26.72 9.01
CA ASP A 271 6.39 26.42 10.29
C ASP A 271 4.88 26.29 10.11
N CYS A 272 4.20 25.73 11.10
CA CYS A 272 2.75 25.50 11.10
C CYS A 272 2.09 25.94 12.42
N PRO A 273 2.19 27.23 12.80
CA PRO A 273 1.70 27.71 14.09
C PRO A 273 0.18 27.52 14.27
N THR A 274 -0.61 27.67 13.21
CA THR A 274 -2.07 27.46 13.26
C THR A 274 -2.39 25.98 13.48
N TRP A 275 -1.69 25.08 12.80
CA TRP A 275 -1.81 23.63 13.01
C TRP A 275 -1.36 23.21 14.43
N ARG A 276 -0.24 23.72 14.91
CA ARG A 276 0.25 23.45 16.28
C ARG A 276 -0.76 23.94 17.33
N ALA A 277 -1.29 25.15 17.18
CA ALA A 277 -2.32 25.68 18.08
C ALA A 277 -3.62 24.86 18.02
N PHE A 278 -4.02 24.41 16.83
CA PHE A 278 -5.18 23.52 16.66
C PHE A 278 -4.98 22.18 17.37
N THR A 279 -3.84 21.52 17.17
CA THR A 279 -3.55 20.23 17.82
C THR A 279 -3.39 20.37 19.34
N GLU A 280 -2.73 21.44 19.82
CA GLU A 280 -2.63 21.79 21.24
C GLU A 280 -4.01 21.95 21.89
N ARG A 281 -4.90 22.67 21.23
CA ARG A 281 -6.27 22.86 21.70
C ARG A 281 -7.06 21.55 21.73
N MET A 282 -7.04 20.79 20.64
CA MET A 282 -7.93 19.63 20.48
C MET A 282 -7.45 18.39 21.25
N LEU A 283 -6.15 18.30 21.51
CA LEU A 283 -5.50 17.27 22.30
C LEU A 283 -4.64 17.95 23.38
N PRO A 284 -5.21 18.36 24.53
CA PRO A 284 -4.48 19.15 25.52
C PRO A 284 -3.34 18.40 26.23
N ASP A 285 -3.40 17.06 26.27
CA ASP A 285 -2.33 16.21 26.80
C ASP A 285 -1.17 16.12 25.81
N GLU A 286 -0.01 16.65 26.21
CA GLU A 286 1.21 16.69 25.39
C GLU A 286 1.71 15.31 24.98
N ALA A 287 1.65 14.32 25.88
CA ALA A 287 2.09 12.96 25.57
C ALA A 287 1.19 12.32 24.50
N VAL A 288 -0.13 12.59 24.57
CA VAL A 288 -1.09 12.16 23.54
C VAL A 288 -0.82 12.87 22.21
N ARG A 289 -0.57 14.19 22.22
CA ARG A 289 -0.20 14.93 21.00
C ARG A 289 1.05 14.38 20.35
N ARG A 290 2.10 14.14 21.13
CA ARG A 290 3.36 13.57 20.67
C ARG A 290 3.14 12.21 20.00
N MET A 291 2.37 11.32 20.65
CA MET A 291 2.03 10.02 20.06
C MET A 291 1.23 10.18 18.76
N VAL A 292 0.28 11.13 18.69
CA VAL A 292 -0.50 11.40 17.47
C VAL A 292 0.38 11.96 16.36
N GLN A 293 1.37 12.81 16.67
CA GLN A 293 2.37 13.30 15.71
C GLN A 293 3.17 12.15 15.12
N ILE A 294 3.65 11.22 15.96
CA ILE A 294 4.31 10.00 15.49
C ILE A 294 3.37 9.19 14.59
N ALA A 295 2.14 8.93 15.04
CA ALA A 295 1.19 8.10 14.32
C ALA A 295 0.87 8.66 12.92
N PHE A 296 0.68 9.99 12.81
CA PHE A 296 0.49 10.67 11.53
C PHE A 296 1.79 10.72 10.70
N GLY A 297 2.93 11.00 11.33
CA GLY A 297 4.24 11.05 10.68
C GLY A 297 4.64 9.74 10.05
N LEU A 298 4.30 8.60 10.68
CA LEU A 298 4.50 7.27 10.12
C LEU A 298 3.76 7.06 8.79
N GLY A 299 2.79 7.91 8.42
CA GLY A 299 2.23 7.94 7.07
C GLY A 299 3.23 8.33 5.96
N LEU A 300 4.42 8.84 6.31
CA LEU A 300 5.52 9.12 5.39
C LEU A 300 6.42 7.90 5.15
N VAL A 301 6.34 6.84 5.96
CA VAL A 301 7.25 5.67 5.89
C VAL A 301 6.49 4.34 5.95
N GLY A 302 7.06 3.30 5.34
CA GLY A 302 6.45 1.97 5.27
C GLY A 302 6.78 1.06 6.46
N ILE A 303 6.48 1.48 7.70
CA ILE A 303 6.83 0.72 8.92
C ILE A 303 5.60 -0.02 9.47
N PRO A 304 5.60 -1.37 9.49
CA PRO A 304 4.47 -2.14 10.01
C PRO A 304 4.46 -2.09 11.55
N LEU A 305 3.61 -1.23 12.11
CA LEU A 305 3.51 -1.00 13.55
C LEU A 305 2.68 -2.07 14.30
N GLN A 306 1.88 -2.87 13.57
CA GLN A 306 0.83 -3.72 14.13
C GLN A 306 -0.13 -3.00 15.09
N LYS A 307 -0.44 -1.73 14.78
CA LYS A 307 -1.36 -0.90 15.54
C LYS A 307 -2.44 -0.32 14.63
N LEU A 308 -3.57 -0.02 15.24
CA LEU A 308 -4.68 0.72 14.68
C LEU A 308 -5.03 1.85 15.65
N PHE A 309 -5.01 3.08 15.15
CA PHE A 309 -5.39 4.25 15.94
C PHE A 309 -6.88 4.52 15.75
N PHE A 310 -7.66 4.38 16.81
CA PHE A 310 -9.09 4.67 16.82
C PHE A 310 -9.33 6.04 17.46
N HIS A 311 -9.67 7.03 16.65
CA HIS A 311 -9.91 8.40 17.06
C HIS A 311 -11.36 8.57 17.52
N TYR A 312 -11.55 8.72 18.82
CA TYR A 312 -12.84 8.77 19.50
C TYR A 312 -13.19 10.17 20.01
N GLY A 313 -14.48 10.54 19.97
CA GLY A 313 -15.02 11.68 20.72
C GLY A 313 -16.41 12.13 20.22
N SER A 314 -17.10 13.01 20.93
CA SER A 314 -18.53 13.39 20.77
C SER A 314 -18.90 14.29 19.56
N GLY A 315 -18.16 14.22 18.45
CA GLY A 315 -18.31 15.16 17.32
C GLY A 315 -17.81 16.59 17.62
N ALA A 316 -17.69 17.43 16.59
CA ALA A 316 -17.21 18.82 16.68
C ALA A 316 -15.91 19.03 17.49
N ASN A 317 -14.98 18.07 17.41
CA ASN A 317 -13.77 17.98 18.24
C ASN A 317 -12.49 17.91 17.42
N GLY A 318 -12.53 18.34 16.15
CA GLY A 318 -11.34 18.43 15.30
C GLY A 318 -10.87 17.12 14.66
N LYS A 319 -11.40 15.94 15.02
CA LYS A 319 -10.98 14.64 14.44
C LYS A 319 -10.99 14.61 12.92
N SER A 320 -12.13 14.95 12.31
CA SER A 320 -12.31 14.91 10.86
C SER A 320 -11.43 15.93 10.15
N VAL A 321 -11.24 17.10 10.75
CA VAL A 321 -10.37 18.16 10.24
C VAL A 321 -8.91 17.71 10.26
N ALA A 322 -8.45 17.15 11.38
CA ALA A 322 -7.09 16.64 11.50
C ALA A 322 -6.80 15.56 10.45
N MET A 323 -7.69 14.55 10.35
CA MET A 323 -7.55 13.45 9.40
C MET A 323 -7.52 13.92 7.95
N GLU A 324 -8.42 14.84 7.60
CA GLU A 324 -8.48 15.38 6.24
C GLU A 324 -7.25 16.22 5.91
N THR A 325 -6.77 17.06 6.84
CA THR A 325 -5.54 17.84 6.67
C THR A 325 -4.35 16.93 6.39
N ILE A 326 -4.17 15.86 7.19
CA ILE A 326 -3.09 14.89 6.98
C ILE A 326 -3.24 14.15 5.65
N CYS A 327 -4.45 13.72 5.27
CA CYS A 327 -4.67 13.11 3.96
C CYS A 327 -4.32 14.05 2.80
N ARG A 328 -4.65 15.35 2.90
CA ARG A 328 -4.29 16.34 1.87
C ARG A 328 -2.78 16.57 1.77
N VAL A 329 -2.06 16.59 2.91
CA VAL A 329 -0.60 16.71 2.93
C VAL A 329 0.09 15.45 2.38
N LEU A 330 -0.40 14.26 2.74
CA LEU A 330 0.16 12.99 2.28
C LEU A 330 -0.21 12.64 0.83
N GLY A 331 -1.31 13.18 0.31
CA GLY A 331 -1.81 12.91 -1.04
C GLY A 331 -1.92 11.41 -1.32
N ASP A 332 -1.22 10.95 -2.36
CA ASP A 332 -1.24 9.57 -2.84
C ASP A 332 -0.60 8.55 -1.88
N LEU A 333 0.13 8.98 -0.85
CA LEU A 333 0.53 8.06 0.23
C LEU A 333 -0.66 7.64 1.09
N SER A 334 -1.74 8.43 1.08
CA SER A 334 -2.94 8.14 1.84
C SER A 334 -4.02 7.45 1.01
N VAL A 335 -4.83 6.64 1.67
CA VAL A 335 -6.01 6.01 1.07
C VAL A 335 -7.16 6.03 2.06
N THR A 336 -8.35 6.38 1.58
CA THR A 336 -9.57 6.37 2.38
C THR A 336 -10.49 5.23 1.93
N LEU A 337 -10.84 4.36 2.88
CA LEU A 337 -11.84 3.31 2.72
C LEU A 337 -13.14 3.64 3.46
N PRO A 338 -14.31 3.20 2.94
CA PRO A 338 -15.58 3.35 3.65
C PRO A 338 -15.65 2.43 4.87
N ALA A 339 -16.49 2.79 5.86
CA ALA A 339 -16.71 1.97 7.05
C ALA A 339 -17.19 0.55 6.71
N THR A 340 -17.98 0.40 5.64
CA THR A 340 -18.51 -0.88 5.12
C THR A 340 -17.43 -1.90 4.77
N SER A 341 -16.21 -1.47 4.47
CA SER A 341 -15.09 -2.38 4.26
C SER A 341 -14.70 -3.12 5.55
N PHE A 342 -14.91 -2.49 6.71
CA PHE A 342 -14.49 -2.96 8.03
C PHE A 342 -15.61 -3.43 8.96
N ILE A 343 -16.88 -3.26 8.56
CA ILE A 343 -18.05 -3.70 9.34
C ILE A 343 -18.89 -4.74 8.57
N GLY A 344 -19.68 -5.52 9.31
CA GLY A 344 -20.61 -6.51 8.76
C GLY A 344 -19.98 -7.87 8.42
N GLU A 345 -20.69 -8.70 7.66
CA GLU A 345 -20.22 -10.05 7.30
C GLU A 345 -19.05 -10.01 6.28
N SER A 346 -18.11 -10.94 6.44
CA SER A 346 -17.01 -11.14 5.48
C SER A 346 -17.56 -11.64 4.14
N ASN A 347 -17.02 -11.13 3.03
CA ASN A 347 -17.41 -11.59 1.70
C ASN A 347 -17.10 -13.08 1.52
N ARG A 348 -17.90 -13.76 0.69
CA ARG A 348 -17.67 -15.16 0.31
C ARG A 348 -16.30 -15.33 -0.35
N GLY A 349 -15.57 -16.39 0.01
CA GLY A 349 -14.25 -16.68 -0.53
C GLY A 349 -14.22 -16.67 -2.07
N GLY A 350 -13.28 -15.92 -2.65
CA GLY A 350 -13.07 -15.81 -4.10
C GLY A 350 -13.69 -14.60 -4.79
N ALA A 351 -14.42 -13.74 -4.05
CA ALA A 351 -14.93 -12.46 -4.55
C ALA A 351 -13.79 -11.46 -4.84
N ALA A 352 -14.04 -10.48 -5.73
CA ALA A 352 -13.12 -9.37 -5.93
C ALA A 352 -12.99 -8.55 -4.63
N SER A 353 -11.79 -8.00 -4.39
CA SER A 353 -11.44 -7.22 -3.21
C SER A 353 -10.84 -5.86 -3.62
N PRO A 354 -11.59 -5.00 -4.33
CA PRO A 354 -11.08 -3.72 -4.83
C PRO A 354 -10.61 -2.80 -3.70
N ASP A 355 -11.26 -2.82 -2.54
CA ASP A 355 -10.83 -2.05 -1.36
C ASP A 355 -9.45 -2.46 -0.87
N ILE A 356 -9.13 -3.76 -0.89
CA ILE A 356 -7.81 -4.28 -0.49
C ILE A 356 -6.76 -3.95 -1.56
N ALA A 357 -7.12 -4.08 -2.84
CA ALA A 357 -6.23 -3.73 -3.94
C ALA A 357 -5.76 -2.26 -3.87
N ARG A 358 -6.64 -1.33 -3.46
CA ARG A 358 -6.32 0.09 -3.30
C ARG A 358 -5.30 0.39 -2.20
N LEU A 359 -5.05 -0.55 -1.28
CA LEU A 359 -4.06 -0.41 -0.22
C LEU A 359 -2.61 -0.64 -0.71
N TYR A 360 -2.45 -1.22 -1.90
CA TYR A 360 -1.13 -1.50 -2.47
C TYR A 360 -0.27 -0.24 -2.56
N GLY A 361 0.93 -0.28 -1.98
CA GLY A 361 1.89 0.83 -1.96
C GLY A 361 1.50 2.02 -1.07
N ARG A 362 0.34 2.03 -0.40
CA ARG A 362 -0.09 3.16 0.45
C ARG A 362 0.56 3.08 1.84
N ARG A 363 0.72 4.24 2.49
CA ARG A 363 1.39 4.39 3.81
C ARG A 363 0.47 4.93 4.91
N PHE A 364 -0.68 5.49 4.55
CA PHE A 364 -1.67 5.96 5.52
C PHE A 364 -3.07 5.48 5.14
N LEU A 365 -3.65 4.59 5.95
CA LEU A 365 -5.01 4.10 5.75
C LEU A 365 -5.96 4.87 6.67
N ARG A 366 -6.89 5.63 6.09
CA ARG A 366 -8.03 6.20 6.80
C ARG A 366 -9.28 5.37 6.54
N VAL A 367 -9.99 5.00 7.60
CA VAL A 367 -11.34 4.44 7.50
C VAL A 367 -12.34 5.53 7.90
N LYS A 368 -13.33 5.77 7.03
CA LYS A 368 -14.43 6.69 7.33
C LYS A 368 -15.19 6.25 8.58
N GLU A 369 -15.90 7.21 9.19
CA GLU A 369 -16.49 7.07 10.52
C GLU A 369 -17.22 5.73 10.73
N LEU A 370 -16.79 4.97 11.73
CA LEU A 370 -17.40 3.70 12.08
C LEU A 370 -18.67 3.93 12.88
N PRO A 371 -19.80 3.32 12.47
CA PRO A 371 -21.04 3.38 13.23
C PRO A 371 -20.88 2.70 14.61
N GLN A 372 -21.48 3.31 15.62
CA GLN A 372 -21.47 2.77 16.98
C GLN A 372 -22.23 1.44 17.05
N GLY A 373 -21.68 0.47 17.76
CA GLY A 373 -22.36 -0.80 18.09
C GLY A 373 -22.43 -1.83 16.96
N GLU A 374 -21.94 -1.49 15.76
CA GLU A 374 -21.77 -2.41 14.63
C GLU A 374 -20.55 -3.30 14.83
N ASP A 375 -20.64 -4.54 14.36
CA ASP A 375 -19.59 -5.54 14.51
C ASP A 375 -18.38 -5.23 13.61
N LEU A 376 -17.21 -5.10 14.24
CA LEU A 376 -15.94 -4.93 13.55
C LEU A 376 -15.49 -6.26 12.94
N LYS A 377 -15.03 -6.24 11.69
CA LYS A 377 -14.36 -7.38 11.02
C LYS A 377 -12.98 -7.61 11.63
N GLU A 378 -12.93 -8.25 12.78
CA GLU A 378 -11.69 -8.45 13.56
C GLU A 378 -10.59 -9.19 12.78
N GLU A 379 -10.95 -10.14 11.93
CA GLU A 379 -10.02 -10.87 11.06
C GLU A 379 -9.35 -9.92 10.06
N LEU A 380 -10.16 -9.11 9.35
CA LEU A 380 -9.63 -8.10 8.44
C LEU A 380 -8.74 -7.09 9.16
N VAL A 381 -9.11 -6.64 10.37
CA VAL A 381 -8.23 -5.75 11.16
C VAL A 381 -6.91 -6.44 11.49
N LYS A 382 -6.92 -7.73 11.83
CA LYS A 382 -5.70 -8.51 12.12
C LYS A 382 -4.82 -8.68 10.89
N GLU A 383 -5.42 -8.85 9.71
CA GLU A 383 -4.76 -8.93 8.40
C GLU A 383 -4.14 -7.58 8.01
N VAL A 384 -4.91 -6.49 7.97
CA VAL A 384 -4.41 -5.18 7.48
C VAL A 384 -3.39 -4.52 8.40
N THR A 385 -3.43 -4.86 9.70
CA THR A 385 -2.39 -4.46 10.66
C THR A 385 -1.38 -5.58 10.91
N GLY A 386 -1.47 -6.68 10.17
CA GLY A 386 -0.56 -7.81 10.27
C GLY A 386 0.82 -7.47 9.71
N GLY A 387 1.76 -8.42 9.86
CA GLY A 387 3.04 -8.40 9.16
C GLY A 387 3.10 -9.40 8.02
N GLU A 388 1.94 -9.92 7.60
CA GLU A 388 1.80 -10.95 6.56
C GLU A 388 1.28 -10.32 5.28
N ALA A 389 1.50 -11.00 4.14
CA ALA A 389 1.03 -10.51 2.85
C ALA A 389 -0.49 -10.58 2.75
N LEU A 390 -1.09 -9.52 2.21
CA LEU A 390 -2.50 -9.43 1.85
C LEU A 390 -2.68 -9.90 0.41
N THR A 391 -3.64 -10.79 0.19
CA THR A 391 -4.07 -11.20 -1.15
C THR A 391 -5.18 -10.29 -1.64
N ALA A 392 -4.94 -9.57 -2.74
CA ALA A 392 -5.93 -8.73 -3.41
C ALA A 392 -6.31 -9.29 -4.77
N ARG A 393 -7.54 -8.97 -5.19
CA ARG A 393 -8.02 -9.19 -6.55
C ARG A 393 -8.83 -7.99 -7.00
N ASP A 394 -8.22 -7.18 -7.84
CA ASP A 394 -8.91 -6.05 -8.46
C ASP A 394 -9.86 -6.52 -9.57
N LEU A 395 -10.82 -5.68 -9.93
CA LEU A 395 -11.79 -5.96 -10.97
C LEU A 395 -11.06 -6.14 -12.31
N HIS A 396 -11.36 -7.24 -13.02
CA HIS A 396 -10.72 -7.62 -14.29
C HIS A 396 -9.22 -7.96 -14.22
N GLN A 397 -8.62 -8.03 -13.02
CA GLN A 397 -7.23 -8.44 -12.82
C GLN A 397 -7.12 -9.82 -12.13
N GLY A 398 -5.91 -10.38 -12.15
CA GLY A 398 -5.56 -11.58 -11.38
C GLY A 398 -5.43 -11.31 -9.88
N TYR A 399 -5.16 -12.36 -9.10
CA TYR A 399 -4.74 -12.18 -7.72
C TYR A 399 -3.29 -11.68 -7.67
N PHE A 400 -3.00 -10.83 -6.70
CA PHE A 400 -1.64 -10.44 -6.34
C PHE A 400 -1.54 -10.31 -4.81
N ASP A 401 -0.33 -10.56 -4.30
CA ASP A 401 -0.04 -10.50 -2.88
C ASP A 401 0.88 -9.31 -2.61
N PHE A 402 0.69 -8.60 -1.50
CA PHE A 402 1.56 -7.50 -1.10
C PHE A 402 1.62 -7.34 0.42
N LEU A 403 2.72 -6.78 0.93
CA LEU A 403 2.83 -6.46 2.35
C LEU A 403 2.15 -5.13 2.67
N PRO A 404 1.34 -5.03 3.74
CA PRO A 404 0.79 -3.75 4.18
C PRO A 404 1.92 -2.87 4.73
N LEU A 405 2.10 -1.68 4.13
CA LEU A 405 3.09 -0.69 4.54
C LEU A 405 2.47 0.49 5.31
N PHE A 406 1.15 0.51 5.48
CA PHE A 406 0.43 1.65 6.05
C PHE A 406 0.22 1.56 7.56
N VAL A 407 0.05 2.73 8.17
CA VAL A 407 -0.55 2.86 9.51
C VAL A 407 -2.06 3.08 9.35
N ALA A 408 -2.86 2.32 10.11
CA ALA A 408 -4.32 2.36 10.04
C ALA A 408 -4.91 3.33 11.08
N HIS A 409 -5.77 4.22 10.59
CA HIS A 409 -6.52 5.20 11.35
C HIS A 409 -8.01 5.02 11.12
N MET A 410 -8.76 4.83 12.20
CA MET A 410 -10.22 4.78 12.20
C MET A 410 -10.75 5.94 13.03
N SER A 411 -11.97 6.37 12.75
CA SER A 411 -12.65 7.40 13.55
C SER A 411 -14.06 6.96 13.88
N GLY A 412 -14.59 7.41 15.01
CA GLY A 412 -15.96 7.11 15.42
C GLY A 412 -16.41 8.04 16.54
N ASN A 413 -17.72 8.31 16.59
CA ASN A 413 -18.34 9.00 17.71
C ASN A 413 -18.81 8.04 18.83
N GLY A 414 -18.84 6.75 18.53
CA GLY A 414 -19.01 5.65 19.48
C GLY A 414 -18.13 4.48 19.09
N PHE A 415 -18.03 3.49 19.97
CA PHE A 415 -17.20 2.33 19.70
C PHE A 415 -17.89 1.29 18.82
N PRO A 416 -17.17 0.66 17.86
CA PRO A 416 -17.68 -0.54 17.20
C PRO A 416 -17.69 -1.70 18.20
N ARG A 417 -18.52 -2.71 17.96
CA ARG A 417 -18.55 -3.92 18.77
C ARG A 417 -17.38 -4.83 18.40
N ILE A 418 -16.63 -5.24 19.41
CA ILE A 418 -15.62 -6.30 19.30
C ILE A 418 -16.15 -7.49 20.10
N THR A 419 -16.32 -8.62 19.42
CA THR A 419 -16.94 -9.82 20.02
C THR A 419 -15.89 -10.83 20.48
N GLY A 420 -14.72 -10.80 19.84
CA GLY A 420 -13.56 -11.61 20.11
C GLY A 420 -13.03 -11.37 21.51
N LEU A 421 -12.89 -12.47 22.25
CA LEU A 421 -12.30 -12.48 23.58
C LEU A 421 -10.77 -12.54 23.52
N ASP A 422 -10.16 -12.57 22.33
CA ASP A 422 -8.73 -12.75 22.15
C ASP A 422 -7.95 -11.45 22.27
N ASN A 423 -6.75 -11.50 22.84
CA ASN A 423 -5.87 -10.32 22.93
C ASN A 423 -5.38 -9.84 21.54
N GLY A 424 -5.65 -10.60 20.48
CA GLY A 424 -5.18 -10.35 19.13
C GLY A 424 -5.68 -9.02 18.55
N ILE A 425 -6.94 -8.66 18.78
CA ILE A 425 -7.49 -7.36 18.35
C ILE A 425 -7.08 -6.24 19.31
N TRP A 426 -7.17 -6.49 20.62
CA TRP A 426 -6.88 -5.47 21.65
C TRP A 426 -5.42 -5.01 21.68
N ARG A 427 -4.45 -5.86 21.32
CA ARG A 427 -3.05 -5.44 21.20
C ARG A 427 -2.80 -4.46 20.05
N ARG A 428 -3.69 -4.46 19.04
CA ARG A 428 -3.62 -3.57 17.87
C ARG A 428 -4.36 -2.26 18.12
N MET A 429 -5.48 -2.32 18.85
CA MET A 429 -6.29 -1.15 19.15
C MET A 429 -5.53 -0.12 20.01
N THR A 430 -5.57 1.15 19.60
CA THR A 430 -5.01 2.29 20.32
C THR A 430 -6.04 3.42 20.29
N VAL A 431 -6.77 3.62 21.39
CA VAL A 431 -7.87 4.59 21.47
C VAL A 431 -7.33 5.98 21.78
N VAL A 432 -7.45 6.89 20.81
CA VAL A 432 -7.11 8.30 20.94
C VAL A 432 -8.38 9.09 21.23
N HIS A 433 -8.58 9.52 22.48
CA HIS A 433 -9.71 10.36 22.86
C HIS A 433 -9.42 11.83 22.53
N TRP A 434 -10.36 12.48 21.84
CA TRP A 434 -10.37 13.91 21.51
C TRP A 434 -11.35 14.62 22.45
N PRO A 435 -10.87 15.13 23.61
CA PRO A 435 -11.74 15.50 24.72
C PRO A 435 -12.43 16.87 24.55
N VAL A 436 -11.95 17.71 23.62
CA VAL A 436 -12.46 19.07 23.45
C VAL A 436 -13.59 19.08 22.43
N GLN A 437 -14.78 19.48 22.87
CA GLN A 437 -15.92 19.76 21.99
C GLN A 437 -16.05 21.26 21.77
N LEU A 438 -16.03 21.70 20.52
CA LEU A 438 -16.26 23.10 20.16
C LEU A 438 -17.70 23.50 20.47
N LYS A 439 -17.88 24.73 20.96
CA LYS A 439 -19.21 25.33 21.08
C LYS A 439 -19.75 25.67 19.70
N THR A 440 -21.07 25.68 19.54
CA THR A 440 -21.74 25.93 18.26
C THR A 440 -21.26 27.21 17.58
N GLU A 441 -20.99 28.27 18.34
CA GLU A 441 -20.55 29.57 17.82
C GLU A 441 -19.10 29.55 17.32
N GLU A 442 -18.32 28.56 17.74
CA GLU A 442 -16.93 28.36 17.32
C GLU A 442 -16.80 27.38 16.15
N ILE A 443 -17.89 26.68 15.79
CA ILE A 443 -17.92 25.76 14.66
C ILE A 443 -17.91 26.60 13.38
N ARG A 444 -16.82 26.45 12.63
CA ARG A 444 -16.64 27.03 11.31
C ARG A 444 -16.97 26.01 10.23
N ASP A 445 -17.16 26.48 9.00
CA ASP A 445 -17.28 25.60 7.84
C ASP A 445 -16.03 24.71 7.71
N PHE A 446 -16.26 23.46 7.32
CA PHE A 446 -15.21 22.44 7.27
C PHE A 446 -14.12 22.79 6.26
N GLU A 447 -14.49 23.23 5.05
CA GLU A 447 -13.53 23.60 4.02
C GLU A 447 -12.84 24.92 4.36
N ASP A 448 -13.52 25.86 5.00
CA ASP A 448 -12.89 27.10 5.48
C ASP A 448 -11.77 26.83 6.51
N VAL A 449 -11.95 25.84 7.39
CA VAL A 449 -10.91 25.45 8.35
C VAL A 449 -9.74 24.79 7.63
N LEU A 450 -10.01 23.89 6.68
CA LEU A 450 -8.97 23.21 5.91
C LEU A 450 -8.16 24.17 5.03
N ALA A 451 -8.84 25.09 4.34
CA ALA A 451 -8.19 26.14 3.56
C ALA A 451 -7.31 27.05 4.44
N GLY A 452 -7.66 27.20 5.73
CA GLY A 452 -6.82 27.89 6.71
C GLY A 452 -5.48 27.20 7.00
N PHE A 453 -5.37 25.89 6.77
CA PHE A 453 -4.13 25.13 6.95
C PHE A 453 -3.30 24.99 5.66
N GLU A 454 -3.89 25.23 4.49
CA GLU A 454 -3.21 25.11 3.19
C GLU A 454 -1.91 25.93 3.09
N PRO A 455 -1.86 27.20 3.56
CA PRO A 455 -0.61 27.97 3.58
C PRO A 455 0.48 27.38 4.49
N GLU A 456 0.12 26.51 5.43
CA GLU A 456 1.03 25.87 6.38
C GLU A 456 1.41 24.44 5.98
N TYR A 457 0.98 23.91 4.82
CA TYR A 457 1.20 22.51 4.46
C TYR A 457 2.67 22.08 4.48
N SER A 458 3.61 22.92 4.02
CA SER A 458 5.05 22.62 4.12
C SER A 458 5.51 22.53 5.58
N GLY A 459 4.98 23.39 6.47
CA GLY A 459 5.24 23.32 7.90
C GLY A 459 4.59 22.11 8.57
N ILE A 460 3.41 21.68 8.12
CA ILE A 460 2.76 20.45 8.59
C ILE A 460 3.55 19.22 8.12
N LEU A 461 4.09 19.24 6.90
CA LEU A 461 5.02 18.21 6.43
C LEU A 461 6.27 18.14 7.33
N ASN A 462 6.87 19.27 7.71
CA ASN A 462 7.96 19.30 8.69
C ASN A 462 7.56 18.72 10.05
N TRP A 463 6.35 19.01 10.51
CA TRP A 463 5.79 18.43 11.73
C TRP A 463 5.60 16.91 11.63
N LEU A 464 5.25 16.36 10.46
CA LEU A 464 5.20 14.92 10.21
C LEU A 464 6.60 14.29 10.17
N ILE A 465 7.57 14.93 9.51
CA ILE A 465 8.98 14.51 9.46
C ILE A 465 9.56 14.44 10.88
N GLU A 466 9.28 15.45 11.72
CA GLU A 466 9.62 15.47 13.14
C GLU A 466 9.04 14.24 13.85
N GLY A 467 7.77 13.91 13.60
CA GLY A 467 7.11 12.70 14.11
C GLY A 467 7.81 11.38 13.75
N VAL A 468 8.32 11.26 12.51
CA VAL A 468 9.11 10.10 12.09
C VAL A 468 10.45 10.06 12.83
N CYS A 469 11.14 11.20 12.95
CA CYS A 469 12.42 11.28 13.65
C CYS A 469 12.29 10.82 15.11
N ILE A 470 11.28 11.34 15.81
CA ILE A 470 10.92 10.92 17.16
C ILE A 470 10.77 9.40 17.25
N TYR A 471 10.02 8.80 16.33
CA TYR A 471 9.81 7.35 16.32
C TYR A 471 11.11 6.56 16.10
N LEU A 472 12.00 7.04 15.23
CA LEU A 472 13.27 6.35 14.98
C LEU A 472 14.20 6.39 16.19
N GLU A 473 14.12 7.44 16.99
CA GLU A 473 14.93 7.63 18.20
C GLU A 473 14.35 6.88 19.41
N GLU A 474 13.06 7.07 19.68
CA GLU A 474 12.39 6.63 20.92
C GLU A 474 11.47 5.42 20.73
N GLY A 475 11.05 5.13 19.51
CA GLY A 475 9.97 4.20 19.22
C GLY A 475 8.57 4.79 19.47
N LEU A 476 7.55 3.94 19.44
CA LEU A 476 6.19 4.36 19.79
C LEU A 476 5.94 4.13 21.28
N ILE A 477 5.80 5.22 22.01
CA ILE A 477 5.39 5.22 23.42
C ILE A 477 3.87 5.44 23.47
N ILE A 478 3.14 4.54 24.15
CA ILE A 478 1.70 4.69 24.37
C ILE A 478 1.48 5.42 25.70
N PRO A 479 0.91 6.65 25.70
CA PRO A 479 0.64 7.40 26.91
C PRO A 479 -0.38 6.70 27.82
N GLU A 480 -0.30 6.95 29.13
CA GLU A 480 -1.22 6.38 30.12
C GLU A 480 -2.69 6.72 29.81
N ALA A 481 -2.97 7.94 29.37
CA ALA A 481 -4.33 8.36 28.98
C ALA A 481 -4.92 7.50 27.85
N VAL A 482 -4.09 7.12 26.87
CA VAL A 482 -4.48 6.27 25.73
C VAL A 482 -4.59 4.81 26.14
N ALA A 483 -3.67 4.32 26.99
CA ALA A 483 -3.75 2.98 27.55
C ALA A 483 -5.03 2.79 28.38
N ARG A 484 -5.37 3.78 29.22
CA ARG A 484 -6.61 3.80 29.99
C ARG A 484 -7.84 3.84 29.10
N ALA A 485 -7.91 4.76 28.13
CA ALA A 485 -9.05 4.84 27.20
C ALA A 485 -9.25 3.52 26.39
N THR A 486 -8.14 2.85 26.04
CA THR A 486 -8.19 1.55 25.36
C THR A 486 -8.72 0.45 26.28
N GLN A 487 -8.31 0.48 27.56
CA GLN A 487 -8.79 -0.47 28.56
C GLN A 487 -10.27 -0.24 28.91
N GLU A 488 -10.70 1.02 29.04
CA GLU A 488 -12.11 1.39 29.21
C GLU A 488 -12.98 0.86 28.06
N TYR A 489 -12.55 1.07 26.82
CA TYR A 489 -13.25 0.48 25.65
C TYR A 489 -13.32 -1.05 25.72
N ARG A 490 -12.23 -1.71 26.14
CA ARG A 490 -12.21 -3.16 26.32
C ARG A 490 -13.21 -3.64 27.38
N ASP A 491 -13.28 -2.93 28.50
CA ASP A 491 -14.17 -3.28 29.60
C ASP A 491 -15.63 -3.02 29.25
N GLU A 492 -15.94 -1.96 28.49
CA GLU A 492 -17.28 -1.69 27.94
C GLU A 492 -17.77 -2.80 27.00
N MET A 493 -16.86 -3.44 26.26
CA MET A 493 -17.19 -4.56 25.37
C MET A 493 -17.30 -5.91 26.09
N ASP A 494 -16.89 -5.99 27.36
CA ASP A 494 -16.99 -7.22 28.15
C ASP A 494 -18.32 -7.28 28.93
N PRO A 495 -19.28 -8.12 28.49
CA PRO A 495 -20.61 -8.20 29.10
C PRO A 495 -20.61 -8.78 30.52
N THR A 496 -19.44 -9.15 31.05
CA THR A 496 -19.25 -9.71 32.39
C THR A 496 -18.44 -8.81 33.32
N ALA A 497 -17.85 -7.72 32.81
CA ALA A 497 -16.97 -6.84 33.60
C ALA A 497 -17.69 -6.22 34.79
N ASN A 498 -18.84 -5.58 34.56
CA ASN A 498 -19.63 -4.95 35.62
C ASN A 498 -20.12 -5.96 36.66
N PHE A 499 -20.53 -7.16 36.23
CA PHE A 499 -20.89 -8.24 37.15
C PHE A 499 -19.70 -8.67 38.02
N CYS A 500 -18.53 -8.87 37.43
CA CYS A 500 -17.34 -9.26 38.18
C CYS A 500 -16.97 -8.19 39.21
N ALA A 501 -17.00 -6.91 38.82
CA ALA A 501 -16.69 -5.80 39.73
C ALA A 501 -17.71 -5.65 40.87
N ALA A 502 -19.00 -5.90 40.60
CA ALA A 502 -20.07 -5.71 41.57
C ALA A 502 -20.26 -6.92 42.50
N CYS A 503 -20.07 -8.14 41.98
CA CYS A 503 -20.53 -9.36 42.65
C CYS A 503 -19.46 -10.43 42.92
N VAL A 504 -18.19 -10.17 42.57
CA VAL A 504 -17.10 -11.12 42.79
C VAL A 504 -16.07 -10.52 43.73
N ALA A 505 -15.85 -11.18 44.86
CA ALA A 505 -14.85 -10.79 45.85
C ALA A 505 -13.72 -11.83 45.92
N ALA A 506 -12.50 -11.36 46.18
CA ALA A 506 -11.37 -12.23 46.45
C ALA A 506 -11.62 -13.04 47.73
N SER A 507 -11.45 -14.36 47.66
CA SER A 507 -11.63 -15.28 48.78
C SER A 507 -10.52 -16.33 48.73
N PRO A 508 -9.33 -16.04 49.28
CA PRO A 508 -8.19 -16.96 49.23
C PRO A 508 -8.53 -18.36 49.75
N GLY A 509 -8.25 -19.40 48.97
CA GLY A 509 -8.62 -20.80 49.26
C GLY A 509 -10.10 -21.14 49.01
N GLY A 510 -10.92 -20.13 48.69
CA GLY A 510 -12.32 -20.28 48.29
C GLY A 510 -12.46 -21.01 46.97
N LYS A 511 -13.57 -21.75 46.82
CA LYS A 511 -13.94 -22.45 45.59
C LYS A 511 -15.38 -22.12 45.24
N LEU A 512 -15.58 -21.49 44.09
CA LEU A 512 -16.90 -21.17 43.56
C LEU A 512 -17.24 -22.15 42.44
N ALA A 513 -18.34 -22.89 42.55
CA ALA A 513 -18.77 -23.79 41.50
C ALA A 513 -19.13 -23.01 40.23
N ALA A 514 -18.68 -23.47 39.07
CA ALA A 514 -18.88 -22.77 37.80
C ALA A 514 -20.37 -22.58 37.45
N LYS A 515 -21.24 -23.51 37.89
CA LYS A 515 -22.69 -23.42 37.70
C LYS A 515 -23.28 -22.28 38.54
N ASP A 516 -22.92 -22.21 39.82
CA ASP A 516 -23.38 -21.17 40.74
C ASP A 516 -22.88 -19.79 40.29
N PHE A 517 -21.65 -19.73 39.78
CA PHE A 517 -21.10 -18.50 39.22
C PHE A 517 -21.91 -17.99 38.02
N TYR A 518 -22.28 -18.88 37.10
CA TYR A 518 -23.12 -18.51 35.97
C TYR A 518 -24.54 -18.13 36.38
N HIS A 519 -25.13 -18.84 37.34
CA HIS A 519 -26.47 -18.50 37.85
C HIS A 519 -26.48 -17.10 38.47
N ALA A 520 -25.47 -16.77 39.27
CA ALA A 520 -25.32 -15.43 39.83
C ALA A 520 -25.18 -14.36 38.74
N TYR A 521 -24.41 -14.64 37.69
CA TYR A 521 -24.30 -13.75 36.53
C TYR A 521 -25.64 -13.53 35.83
N VAL A 522 -26.40 -14.61 35.59
CA VAL A 522 -27.73 -14.54 34.98
C VAL A 522 -28.67 -13.69 35.83
N SER A 523 -28.74 -13.96 37.14
CA SER A 523 -29.59 -13.20 38.07
C SER A 523 -29.22 -11.72 38.10
N TRP A 524 -27.93 -11.39 38.22
CA TRP A 524 -27.47 -10.00 38.19
C TRP A 524 -27.77 -9.32 36.85
N THR A 525 -27.53 -10.00 35.73
CA THR A 525 -27.75 -9.40 34.40
C THR A 525 -29.23 -9.11 34.14
N ILE A 526 -30.13 -10.03 34.54
CA ILE A 526 -31.58 -9.84 34.42
C ILE A 526 -32.06 -8.71 35.33
N ASP A 527 -31.55 -8.64 36.57
CA ASP A 527 -31.87 -7.56 37.52
C ASP A 527 -31.48 -6.18 36.97
N GLN A 528 -30.36 -6.10 36.24
CA GLN A 528 -29.94 -4.88 35.53
C GLN A 528 -30.66 -4.65 34.18
N GLY A 529 -31.69 -5.44 33.86
CA GLY A 529 -32.47 -5.33 32.61
C GLY A 529 -31.73 -5.81 31.36
N GLY A 530 -30.59 -6.49 31.53
CA GLY A 530 -29.76 -7.01 30.44
C GLY A 530 -30.13 -8.42 30.00
N LYS A 531 -29.60 -8.83 28.84
CA LYS A 531 -29.71 -10.20 28.33
C LYS A 531 -28.42 -10.97 28.62
N PRO A 532 -28.44 -12.04 29.43
CA PRO A 532 -27.26 -12.84 29.72
C PRO A 532 -26.68 -13.50 28.45
N ILE A 533 -25.36 -13.58 28.36
CA ILE A 533 -24.67 -14.44 27.39
C ILE A 533 -24.83 -15.92 27.76
N SER A 534 -24.58 -16.82 26.80
CA SER A 534 -24.67 -18.27 27.05
C SER A 534 -23.64 -18.76 28.08
N LEU A 535 -23.98 -19.83 28.80
CA LEU A 535 -23.09 -20.51 29.77
C LEU A 535 -21.72 -20.82 29.18
N THR A 536 -21.67 -21.30 27.93
CA THR A 536 -20.43 -21.61 27.22
C THR A 536 -19.57 -20.36 27.03
N ARG A 537 -20.17 -19.26 26.57
CA ARG A 537 -19.45 -17.99 26.36
C ARG A 537 -19.00 -17.41 27.70
N PHE A 538 -19.86 -17.40 28.71
CA PHE A 538 -19.52 -16.98 30.07
C PHE A 538 -18.33 -17.78 30.61
N GLY A 539 -18.37 -19.10 30.50
CA GLY A 539 -17.28 -19.98 30.93
C GLY A 539 -15.96 -19.69 30.22
N LEU A 540 -15.99 -19.40 28.91
CA LEU A 540 -14.79 -19.01 28.15
C LEU A 540 -14.20 -17.68 28.63
N ILE A 541 -15.04 -16.70 29.00
CA ILE A 541 -14.58 -15.41 29.54
C ILE A 541 -14.00 -15.61 30.94
N MET A 542 -14.74 -16.29 31.84
CA MET A 542 -14.32 -16.48 33.22
C MET A 542 -13.01 -17.26 33.34
N LYS A 543 -12.77 -18.27 32.49
CA LYS A 543 -11.46 -18.97 32.45
C LYS A 543 -10.27 -18.04 32.18
N LYS A 544 -10.47 -16.91 31.50
CA LYS A 544 -9.41 -15.94 31.23
C LYS A 544 -9.19 -14.97 32.40
N LYS A 545 -10.20 -14.79 33.24
CA LYS A 545 -10.18 -13.88 34.39
C LYS A 545 -9.76 -14.56 35.69
N TYR A 546 -10.12 -15.83 35.85
CA TYR A 546 -9.94 -16.59 37.10
C TYR A 546 -9.41 -17.99 36.82
N GLU A 547 -8.55 -18.49 37.72
CA GLU A 547 -8.09 -19.88 37.66
C GLU A 547 -9.24 -20.85 37.87
N ARG A 548 -9.26 -21.94 37.10
CA ARG A 548 -10.34 -22.93 37.13
C ARG A 548 -9.81 -24.36 37.23
N ASP A 549 -10.35 -25.11 38.18
CA ASP A 549 -10.18 -26.55 38.30
C ASP A 549 -11.21 -27.27 37.42
N ASP A 550 -10.72 -28.02 36.44
CA ASP A 550 -11.54 -28.84 35.55
C ASP A 550 -11.68 -30.28 36.12
N GLY A 551 -12.90 -30.77 36.26
CA GLY A 551 -13.20 -32.08 36.85
C GLY A 551 -14.63 -32.54 36.60
N ARG A 552 -15.18 -33.45 37.43
CA ARG A 552 -16.60 -33.84 37.36
C ARG A 552 -17.53 -32.64 37.59
N THR A 553 -17.08 -31.70 38.40
CA THR A 553 -17.67 -30.36 38.58
C THR A 553 -16.53 -29.36 38.50
N ASN A 554 -16.74 -28.27 37.77
CA ASN A 554 -15.71 -27.25 37.58
C ASN A 554 -15.82 -26.18 38.68
N PHE A 555 -14.69 -25.75 39.24
CA PHE A 555 -14.63 -24.72 40.28
C PHE A 555 -13.65 -23.62 39.91
N TYR A 556 -13.99 -22.36 40.18
CA TYR A 556 -13.07 -21.24 40.12
C TYR A 556 -12.44 -21.02 41.49
N ARG A 557 -11.14 -20.75 41.50
CA ARG A 557 -10.34 -20.61 42.73
C ARG A 557 -10.28 -19.17 43.21
N ASP A 558 -10.06 -19.03 44.51
CA ASP A 558 -9.72 -17.78 45.18
C ASP A 558 -10.78 -16.67 45.06
N ILE A 559 -12.02 -17.04 44.73
CA ILE A 559 -13.14 -16.12 44.58
C ILE A 559 -14.39 -16.63 45.30
N ALA A 560 -15.21 -15.69 45.75
CA ALA A 560 -16.55 -15.92 46.27
C ALA A 560 -17.53 -14.91 45.64
N LEU A 561 -18.81 -15.26 45.69
CA LEU A 561 -19.88 -14.33 45.31
C LEU A 561 -20.22 -13.44 46.49
N ASP A 562 -20.34 -12.14 46.23
CA ASP A 562 -20.81 -11.13 47.18
C ASP A 562 -21.90 -10.28 46.51
N ASN A 563 -22.82 -9.71 47.29
CA ASN A 563 -23.86 -8.78 46.79
C ASN A 563 -24.64 -9.23 45.54
N VAL A 564 -24.81 -10.54 45.31
CA VAL A 564 -25.61 -11.05 44.20
C VAL A 564 -27.09 -10.76 44.48
N PRO A 565 -27.84 -10.12 43.54
CA PRO A 565 -29.26 -9.90 43.71
C PRO A 565 -29.96 -11.21 44.02
N ARG A 566 -30.76 -11.24 45.10
CA ARG A 566 -31.62 -12.39 45.38
C ARG A 566 -32.63 -12.47 44.24
N SER A 567 -32.57 -13.54 43.45
CA SER A 567 -33.61 -13.76 42.45
C SER A 567 -34.97 -13.75 43.14
N ALA A 568 -35.93 -12.98 42.61
CA ALA A 568 -37.32 -12.99 43.07
C ALA A 568 -38.02 -14.34 42.81
N ALA A 569 -37.32 -15.32 42.23
CA ALA A 569 -37.74 -16.70 42.16
C ALA A 569 -36.58 -17.58 42.64
N ASP A 570 -36.84 -18.49 43.58
CA ASP A 570 -36.14 -19.76 43.59
C ASP A 570 -36.57 -20.46 42.29
N PRO A 571 -35.76 -20.44 41.20
CA PRO A 571 -36.18 -21.08 39.99
C PRO A 571 -35.83 -22.55 40.21
N GLY A 572 -36.82 -23.43 40.08
CA GLY A 572 -36.53 -24.82 39.80
C GLY A 572 -35.51 -24.95 38.63
N PRO A 573 -35.00 -26.16 38.37
CA PRO A 573 -33.99 -26.37 37.32
C PRO A 573 -34.40 -25.67 36.01
N PRO A 574 -33.42 -25.13 35.24
CA PRO A 574 -33.72 -24.36 34.04
C PRO A 574 -34.60 -25.18 33.09
N PRO A 575 -35.57 -24.55 32.40
CA PRO A 575 -36.44 -25.26 31.48
C PRO A 575 -35.60 -25.92 30.38
N GLU A 576 -35.90 -27.18 30.07
CA GLU A 576 -35.19 -27.94 29.03
C GLU A 576 -35.49 -27.37 27.62
N HIS A 577 -36.55 -26.56 27.47
CA HIS A 577 -37.00 -25.97 26.22
C HIS A 577 -37.38 -24.48 26.33
N TRP A 578 -37.05 -23.71 25.29
CA TRP A 578 -37.25 -22.25 25.22
C TRP A 578 -38.72 -21.78 25.23
N GLY A 579 -39.69 -22.70 25.09
CA GLY A 579 -41.12 -22.40 25.11
C GLY A 579 -41.75 -22.40 26.52
N ASP A 580 -41.00 -22.77 27.55
CA ASP A 580 -41.50 -22.88 28.94
C ASP A 580 -41.21 -21.60 29.76
N ILE A 581 -40.75 -20.54 29.11
CA ILE A 581 -40.64 -19.21 29.71
C ILE A 581 -42.01 -18.55 29.54
N PRO A 582 -42.70 -18.14 30.62
CA PRO A 582 -44.00 -17.48 30.47
C PRO A 582 -43.83 -16.17 29.69
N ASP A 583 -44.74 -15.94 28.74
CA ASP A 583 -44.85 -14.65 28.05
C ASP A 583 -45.25 -13.57 29.08
N ILE A 584 -44.59 -12.41 28.98
CA ILE A 584 -44.73 -11.28 29.90
C ILE A 584 -46.12 -10.66 29.85
#